data_AF-A0A834FC93-F1
#
_entry.id   AF-A0A834FC93-F1
#
_cell.length_a   1.000
_cell.length_b   1.000
_cell.length_c   1.000
_cell.angle_alpha   90.00
_cell.angle_beta   90.00
_cell.angle_gamma   90.00
#
_symmetry.space_group_name_H-M   'P 1'
#
loop_
_entity.id
_entity.type
_entity.pdbx_description
1 polymer ?
#
loop_
_entity_poly.entity_id
_entity_poly.type
_entity_poly.pdbx_seq_one_letter_code
_entity_poly.pdbx_strand_id
1 'polypeptide(L)'
;MSCLSVQIFEQVLSELEPLCLAEQDFISKFFKLQQHQAVMPPLAQPESEEFDGSAASRIPPQTDHRHSSSSEKDMVRLMMNKIFQSIETELNTLIALGDKIDSFHSLYMLVKMSHHVWTAENVDPASFLSTTLGNVLVTVKRNFDKCILGQIRQMEEVKIPKKSKVGILPFVTAFEEFAELAETIFRNAERRGDLDKAYVKLIKAVFVNVEKVANESQKTPRDVVMMENFHHIFSTLSRLKISCLDAEKREAKHKYTDHLQSYVIYSLGQPLEKLNHFFEGVEARVAQGVREEEVSYQLAFNKQELRKVIKEYPGKEVKKGLDNLYKKVDKHLCEEESLLQVVWHSMQDEFIRQYKHFEDLIGRCYPGSGITMEFTIQDVLEYFSSIAQSH
;
A
#
# COMPACT_ATOMS: atom_id res chain seq x y z
N MET A 1 -5.63 16.03 -20.50
CA MET A 1 -4.78 17.20 -20.21
C MET A 1 -3.54 16.83 -19.41
N SER A 2 -3.60 15.88 -18.47
CA SER A 2 -2.47 15.39 -17.66
C SER A 2 -1.31 14.78 -18.45
N CYS A 3 -1.55 14.22 -19.64
CA CYS A 3 -0.48 13.72 -20.52
C CYS A 3 0.31 14.84 -21.21
N LEU A 4 -0.32 16.00 -21.48
CA LEU A 4 0.27 17.07 -22.29
C LEU A 4 1.33 17.86 -21.52
N SER A 5 1.10 18.15 -20.23
CA SER A 5 2.07 18.84 -19.38
C SER A 5 3.36 18.03 -19.19
N VAL A 6 3.25 16.71 -19.00
CA VAL A 6 4.39 15.79 -18.89
C VAL A 6 5.14 15.69 -20.22
N GLN A 7 4.42 15.61 -21.34
CA GLN A 7 5.02 15.61 -22.67
C GLN A 7 5.75 16.92 -22.99
N ILE A 8 5.19 18.07 -22.60
CA ILE A 8 5.84 19.37 -22.76
C ILE A 8 7.12 19.42 -21.93
N PHE A 9 7.07 18.95 -20.68
CA PHE A 9 8.25 18.94 -19.81
C PHE A 9 9.37 18.04 -20.36
N GLU A 10 9.03 16.84 -20.81
CA GLU A 10 9.97 15.92 -21.47
C GLU A 10 10.57 16.55 -22.74
N GLN A 11 9.72 17.14 -23.59
CA GLN A 11 10.19 17.78 -24.82
C GLN A 11 11.17 18.91 -24.51
N VAL A 12 10.84 19.77 -23.54
CA VAL A 12 11.72 20.86 -23.11
C VAL A 12 13.07 20.33 -22.67
N LEU A 13 13.12 19.27 -21.85
CA LEU A 13 14.39 18.68 -21.41
C LEU A 13 15.18 18.08 -22.58
N SER A 14 14.52 17.31 -23.45
CA SER A 14 15.16 16.65 -24.59
C SER A 14 15.79 17.62 -25.61
N GLU A 15 15.24 18.83 -25.74
CA GLU A 15 15.80 19.88 -26.60
C GLU A 15 16.87 20.71 -25.87
N LEU A 16 16.73 20.89 -24.56
CA LEU A 16 17.62 21.74 -23.77
C LEU A 16 18.99 21.10 -23.51
N GLU A 17 19.01 19.80 -23.23
CA GLU A 17 20.24 19.05 -22.98
C GLU A 17 21.27 19.12 -24.11
N PRO A 18 20.93 18.79 -25.38
CA PRO A 18 21.90 18.85 -26.47
C PRO A 18 22.40 20.27 -26.74
N LEU A 19 21.56 21.30 -26.52
CA LEU A 19 21.97 22.70 -26.65
C LEU A 19 23.01 23.09 -25.59
N CYS A 20 22.77 22.73 -24.32
CA CYS A 20 23.71 22.97 -23.24
C CYS A 20 25.04 22.23 -23.46
N LEU A 21 24.99 20.98 -23.92
CA LEU A 21 26.20 20.18 -24.20
C LEU A 21 26.99 20.74 -25.39
N ALA A 22 26.31 21.14 -26.47
CA ALA A 22 26.96 21.74 -27.63
C ALA A 22 27.63 23.07 -27.31
N GLU A 23 26.98 23.94 -26.53
CA GLU A 23 27.55 25.22 -26.11
C GLU A 23 28.74 25.02 -25.16
N GLN A 24 28.65 24.06 -24.23
CA GLN A 24 29.76 23.73 -23.33
C GLN A 24 30.99 23.23 -24.12
N ASP A 25 30.78 22.38 -25.12
CA ASP A 25 31.82 21.90 -26.03
C ASP A 25 32.41 23.04 -26.86
N PHE A 26 31.56 23.94 -27.38
CA PHE A 26 32.00 25.14 -28.10
C PHE A 26 32.88 26.04 -27.23
N ILE A 27 32.46 26.40 -26.02
CA ILE A 27 33.25 27.23 -25.08
C ILE A 27 34.59 26.55 -24.77
N SER A 28 34.57 25.24 -24.49
CA SER A 28 35.78 24.48 -24.18
C SER A 28 36.78 24.50 -25.33
N LYS A 29 36.31 24.33 -26.58
CA LYS A 29 37.15 24.34 -27.78
C LYS A 29 37.61 25.74 -28.18
N PHE A 30 36.70 26.72 -28.19
CA PHE A 30 36.96 28.09 -28.63
C PHE A 30 38.01 28.77 -27.74
N PHE A 31 37.91 28.59 -26.42
CA PHE A 31 38.88 29.14 -25.46
C PHE A 31 40.05 28.20 -25.15
N LYS A 32 40.15 27.04 -25.81
CA LYS A 32 41.21 26.03 -25.62
C LYS A 32 41.34 25.52 -24.18
N LEU A 33 40.24 25.48 -23.44
CA LEU A 33 40.19 25.14 -22.01
C LEU A 33 40.26 23.62 -21.72
N GLN A 34 40.57 22.80 -22.74
CA GLN A 34 40.74 21.34 -22.62
C GLN A 34 42.04 20.82 -23.29
N GLN A 35 42.91 21.71 -23.78
CA GLN A 35 43.94 21.33 -24.77
C GLN A 35 45.22 20.65 -24.23
N HIS A 36 45.29 20.25 -22.96
CA HIS A 36 46.54 19.71 -22.38
C HIS A 36 46.56 18.20 -22.06
N GLN A 37 45.64 17.39 -22.59
CA GLN A 37 45.71 15.92 -22.41
C GLN A 37 46.24 15.11 -23.61
N ALA A 38 46.70 15.74 -24.69
CA ALA A 38 47.21 15.00 -25.85
C ALA A 38 48.58 15.46 -26.31
N VAL A 39 49.43 14.46 -26.58
CA VAL A 39 50.72 14.47 -27.30
C VAL A 39 51.97 14.64 -26.43
N MET A 40 52.40 13.55 -25.78
CA MET A 40 53.84 13.26 -25.68
C MET A 40 54.33 12.77 -27.06
N PRO A 41 55.34 13.39 -27.69
CA PRO A 41 55.95 12.86 -28.90
C PRO A 41 56.90 11.69 -28.55
N PRO A 42 57.06 10.67 -29.41
CA PRO A 42 58.09 9.64 -29.24
C PRO A 42 59.48 10.27 -29.39
N LEU A 43 60.34 10.05 -28.40
CA LEU A 43 61.74 10.47 -28.39
C LEU A 43 62.50 9.88 -29.59
N ALA A 44 63.02 10.74 -30.46
CA ALA A 44 64.10 10.39 -31.37
C ALA A 44 65.44 10.46 -30.61
N GLN A 45 66.24 9.41 -30.70
CA GLN A 45 67.63 9.39 -30.22
C GLN A 45 68.50 10.38 -31.00
N PRO A 46 69.57 10.89 -30.37
CA PRO A 46 70.90 10.52 -30.88
C PRO A 46 71.92 10.17 -29.77
N GLU A 47 73.05 9.67 -30.24
CA GLU A 47 74.10 8.89 -29.57
C GLU A 47 75.06 9.68 -28.65
N SER A 48 75.61 8.94 -27.68
CA SER A 48 76.91 9.02 -26.98
C SER A 48 77.68 10.34 -26.80
N GLU A 49 78.05 10.65 -25.55
CA GLU A 49 79.45 10.79 -25.09
C GLU A 49 79.56 10.86 -23.55
N GLU A 50 80.56 10.21 -22.97
CA GLU A 50 80.87 10.14 -21.52
C GLU A 50 81.57 11.42 -21.01
N PHE A 51 81.17 11.95 -19.86
CA PHE A 51 82.07 12.68 -18.95
C PHE A 51 81.54 12.71 -17.49
N ASP A 52 82.47 12.53 -16.55
CA ASP A 52 82.32 12.36 -15.10
C ASP A 52 82.12 13.69 -14.35
N GLY A 53 81.43 13.67 -13.19
CA GLY A 53 81.47 14.79 -12.22
C GLY A 53 80.17 15.13 -11.45
N SER A 54 80.12 14.70 -10.19
CA SER A 54 79.32 15.13 -9.02
C SER A 54 78.47 16.43 -9.06
N ALA A 55 77.28 16.31 -8.45
CA ALA A 55 76.64 17.19 -7.44
C ALA A 55 75.28 17.85 -7.78
N ALA A 56 74.35 17.65 -6.83
CA ALA A 56 73.25 18.51 -6.40
C ALA A 56 72.08 18.83 -7.35
N SER A 57 70.96 18.15 -7.08
CA SER A 57 69.63 18.72 -6.80
C SER A 57 69.10 19.87 -7.66
N ARG A 58 68.11 19.56 -8.52
CA ARG A 58 66.89 20.36 -8.72
C ARG A 58 65.87 19.59 -9.57
N ILE A 59 64.92 18.94 -8.91
CA ILE A 59 63.67 18.46 -9.50
C ILE A 59 62.73 19.68 -9.62
N PRO A 60 62.13 20.01 -10.78
CA PRO A 60 61.06 21.00 -10.84
C PRO A 60 59.77 20.39 -10.24
N PRO A 61 58.96 21.15 -9.48
CA PRO A 61 57.78 20.59 -8.83
C PRO A 61 56.66 20.35 -9.84
N GLN A 62 56.23 19.09 -9.97
CA GLN A 62 54.98 18.70 -10.64
C GLN A 62 53.76 19.01 -9.76
N THR A 63 53.50 20.29 -9.44
CA THR A 63 52.36 20.69 -8.59
C THR A 63 51.31 21.57 -9.28
N ASP A 64 51.53 22.04 -10.52
CA ASP A 64 50.61 23.02 -11.12
C ASP A 64 49.46 22.42 -11.97
N HIS A 65 49.56 21.16 -12.40
CA HIS A 65 48.60 20.60 -13.37
C HIS A 65 47.22 20.25 -12.80
N ARG A 66 47.11 19.93 -11.49
CA ARG A 66 45.81 19.61 -10.88
C ARG A 66 44.98 20.87 -10.58
N HIS A 67 45.63 21.98 -10.25
CA HIS A 67 44.97 23.24 -9.94
C HIS A 67 44.54 24.02 -11.18
N SER A 68 45.26 23.91 -12.31
CA SER A 68 44.85 24.58 -13.56
C SER A 68 43.60 23.94 -14.18
N SER A 69 43.52 22.60 -14.19
CA SER A 69 42.38 21.89 -14.80
C SER A 69 41.05 22.10 -14.07
N SER A 70 41.08 22.30 -12.74
CA SER A 70 39.85 22.64 -12.00
C SER A 70 39.43 24.08 -12.31
N SER A 71 40.40 25.00 -12.39
CA SER A 71 40.13 26.41 -12.73
C SER A 71 39.57 26.60 -14.14
N GLU A 72 39.99 25.78 -15.11
CA GLU A 72 39.46 25.78 -16.49
C GLU A 72 38.01 25.31 -16.54
N LYS A 73 37.68 24.21 -15.84
CA LYS A 73 36.30 23.72 -15.72
C LYS A 73 35.39 24.71 -15.00
N ASP A 74 35.91 25.37 -13.96
CA ASP A 74 35.17 26.42 -13.26
C ASP A 74 34.89 27.63 -14.16
N MET A 75 35.83 27.99 -15.04
CA MET A 75 35.62 29.05 -16.03
C MET A 75 34.53 28.68 -17.04
N VAL A 76 34.58 27.47 -17.60
CA VAL A 76 33.53 26.96 -18.51
C VAL A 76 32.17 27.01 -17.81
N ARG A 77 32.09 26.53 -16.57
CA ARG A 77 30.85 26.57 -15.78
C ARG A 77 30.37 28.00 -15.52
N LEU A 78 31.26 28.95 -15.24
CA LEU A 78 30.89 30.35 -15.04
C LEU A 78 30.32 30.97 -16.33
N MET A 79 30.90 30.65 -17.48
CA MET A 79 30.43 31.13 -18.78
C MET A 79 29.07 30.51 -19.14
N MET A 80 28.92 29.19 -18.97
CA MET A 80 27.65 28.49 -19.15
C MET A 80 26.55 29.07 -18.25
N ASN A 81 26.85 29.34 -16.98
CA ASN A 81 25.92 30.00 -16.07
C ASN A 81 25.45 31.36 -16.59
N LYS A 82 26.33 32.18 -17.18
CA LYS A 82 25.92 33.49 -17.73
C LYS A 82 25.01 33.37 -18.95
N ILE A 83 25.29 32.40 -19.82
CA ILE A 83 24.50 32.19 -21.06
C ILE A 83 23.13 31.60 -20.72
N PHE A 84 23.09 30.66 -19.77
CA PHE A 84 21.92 29.84 -19.45
C PHE A 84 21.32 30.08 -18.05
N GLN A 85 21.61 31.22 -17.42
CA GLN A 85 21.15 31.55 -16.05
C GLN A 85 19.64 31.41 -15.82
N SER A 86 18.81 31.55 -16.87
CA SER A 86 17.36 31.46 -16.77
C SER A 86 16.83 30.04 -16.70
N ILE A 87 17.58 29.02 -17.17
CA ILE A 87 17.10 27.63 -17.31
C ILE A 87 16.49 27.13 -16.01
N GLU A 88 17.22 27.24 -14.90
CA GLU A 88 16.76 26.72 -13.60
C GLU A 88 15.45 27.38 -13.17
N THR A 89 15.33 28.69 -13.38
CA THR A 89 14.14 29.48 -13.00
C THR A 89 12.92 29.09 -13.85
N GLU A 90 13.10 28.95 -15.17
CA GLU A 90 12.03 28.59 -16.09
C GLU A 90 11.56 27.14 -15.88
N LEU A 91 12.49 26.20 -15.67
CA LEU A 91 12.15 24.81 -15.35
C LEU A 91 11.36 24.71 -14.04
N ASN A 92 11.78 25.42 -12.99
CA ASN A 92 11.04 25.47 -11.73
C ASN A 92 9.65 26.10 -11.88
N THR A 93 9.51 27.08 -12.76
CA THR A 93 8.22 27.72 -13.08
C THR A 93 7.28 26.74 -13.79
N LEU A 94 7.79 25.95 -14.74
CA LEU A 94 7.04 24.91 -15.43
C LEU A 94 6.61 23.78 -14.47
N ILE A 95 7.50 23.37 -13.55
CA ILE A 95 7.18 22.39 -12.49
C ILE A 95 6.06 22.93 -11.59
N ALA A 96 6.13 24.20 -11.19
CA ALA A 96 5.10 24.82 -10.37
C ALA A 96 3.74 24.93 -11.08
N LEU A 97 3.74 25.17 -12.40
CA LEU A 97 2.53 25.13 -13.21
C LEU A 97 1.94 23.71 -13.25
N GLY A 98 2.78 22.68 -13.46
CA GLY A 98 2.36 21.28 -13.41
C GLY A 98 1.71 20.90 -12.08
N ASP A 99 2.35 21.24 -10.95
CA ASP A 99 1.83 20.98 -9.59
C ASP A 99 0.47 21.65 -9.35
N LYS A 100 0.22 22.83 -9.92
CA LYS A 100 -1.07 23.53 -9.82
C LYS A 100 -2.18 22.85 -10.62
N ILE A 101 -1.86 22.20 -11.73
CA ILE A 101 -2.85 21.50 -12.56
C ILE A 101 -3.23 20.19 -11.89
N ASP A 102 -2.24 19.41 -11.48
CA ASP A 102 -2.42 18.15 -10.77
C ASP A 102 -1.10 17.80 -10.04
N SER A 103 -1.18 17.52 -8.75
CA SER A 103 -0.01 17.18 -7.95
C SER A 103 0.61 15.83 -8.36
N PHE A 104 -0.15 14.94 -9.01
CA PHE A 104 0.38 13.68 -9.54
C PHE A 104 1.40 13.84 -10.68
N HIS A 105 1.48 15.02 -11.32
CA HIS A 105 2.56 15.30 -12.26
C HIS A 105 3.95 15.17 -11.62
N SER A 106 4.06 15.38 -10.30
CA SER A 106 5.32 15.22 -9.57
C SER A 106 5.89 13.80 -9.65
N LEU A 107 5.05 12.76 -9.83
CA LEU A 107 5.50 11.37 -9.99
C LEU A 107 6.26 11.20 -11.31
N TYR A 108 5.66 11.66 -12.41
CA TYR A 108 6.27 11.62 -13.74
C TYR A 108 7.55 12.44 -13.78
N MET A 109 7.48 13.68 -13.29
CA MET A 109 8.63 14.59 -13.25
C MET A 109 9.78 13.98 -12.44
N LEU A 110 9.50 13.27 -11.33
CA LEU A 110 10.56 12.66 -10.51
C LEU A 110 11.33 11.60 -11.30
N VAL A 111 10.62 10.72 -12.01
CA VAL A 111 11.26 9.67 -12.83
C VAL A 111 12.05 10.29 -13.98
N LYS A 112 11.44 11.21 -14.73
CA LYS A 112 12.06 11.83 -15.90
C LYS A 112 13.26 12.69 -15.56
N MET A 113 13.12 13.61 -14.59
CA MET A 113 14.24 14.43 -14.13
C MET A 113 15.38 13.58 -13.59
N SER A 114 15.09 12.48 -12.89
CA SER A 114 16.15 11.62 -12.37
C SER A 114 16.95 10.96 -13.49
N HIS A 115 16.28 10.52 -14.56
CA HIS A 115 16.95 9.95 -15.73
C HIS A 115 17.84 10.98 -16.45
N HIS A 116 17.35 12.21 -16.60
CA HIS A 116 18.10 13.32 -17.20
C HIS A 116 19.32 13.71 -16.35
N VAL A 117 19.17 13.82 -15.02
CA VAL A 117 20.28 14.04 -14.09
C VAL A 117 21.31 12.92 -14.18
N TRP A 118 20.87 11.66 -14.15
CA TRP A 118 21.78 10.50 -14.26
C TRP A 118 22.59 10.51 -15.56
N THR A 119 21.94 10.85 -16.67
CA THR A 119 22.60 10.97 -17.98
C THR A 119 23.64 12.09 -17.98
N ALA A 120 23.31 13.26 -17.45
CA ALA A 120 24.24 14.39 -17.36
C ALA A 120 25.42 14.10 -16.41
N GLU A 121 25.16 13.48 -15.25
CA GLU A 121 26.19 13.09 -14.28
C GLU A 121 27.18 12.07 -14.86
N ASN A 122 26.71 11.12 -15.66
CA ASN A 122 27.60 10.17 -16.33
C ASN A 122 28.53 10.82 -17.37
N VAL A 123 28.12 11.96 -17.95
CA VAL A 123 28.95 12.72 -18.89
C VAL A 123 29.99 13.55 -18.12
N ASP A 124 29.53 14.41 -17.21
CA ASP A 124 30.41 15.17 -16.30
C ASP A 124 29.62 15.60 -15.05
N PRO A 125 29.90 15.01 -13.87
CA PRO A 125 29.20 15.34 -12.62
C PRO A 125 29.38 16.80 -12.19
N ALA A 126 30.48 17.45 -12.58
CA ALA A 126 30.80 18.82 -12.19
C ALA A 126 30.33 19.86 -13.24
N SER A 127 29.61 19.43 -14.28
CA SER A 127 29.15 20.32 -15.34
C SER A 127 28.04 21.27 -14.87
N PHE A 128 27.86 22.35 -15.65
CA PHE A 128 26.73 23.27 -15.47
C PHE A 128 25.40 22.52 -15.53
N LEU A 129 25.21 21.68 -16.57
CA LEU A 129 23.97 20.96 -16.81
C LEU A 129 23.64 19.99 -15.66
N SER A 130 24.61 19.18 -15.21
CA SER A 130 24.42 18.26 -14.08
C SER A 130 24.03 18.99 -12.79
N THR A 131 24.70 20.12 -12.51
CA THR A 131 24.40 20.95 -11.33
C THR A 131 22.99 21.53 -11.39
N THR A 132 22.62 22.13 -12.54
CA THR A 132 21.31 22.76 -12.73
C THR A 132 20.18 21.75 -12.68
N LEU A 133 20.29 20.62 -13.39
CA LEU A 133 19.27 19.57 -13.36
C LEU A 133 19.15 18.94 -11.96
N GLY A 134 20.28 18.78 -11.24
CA GLY A 134 20.30 18.33 -9.85
C GLY A 134 19.50 19.25 -8.92
N ASN A 135 19.68 20.57 -9.02
CA ASN A 135 18.90 21.55 -8.26
C ASN A 135 17.40 21.46 -8.56
N VAL A 136 17.04 21.35 -9.85
CA VAL A 136 15.64 21.21 -10.29
C VAL A 136 15.03 19.91 -9.77
N LEU A 137 15.78 18.81 -9.80
CA LEU A 137 15.34 17.52 -9.27
C LEU A 137 15.01 17.59 -7.77
N VAL A 138 15.75 18.37 -6.98
CA VAL A 138 15.42 18.61 -5.56
C VAL A 138 14.04 19.26 -5.42
N THR A 139 13.70 20.24 -6.25
CA THR A 139 12.36 20.85 -6.26
C THR A 139 11.29 19.83 -6.62
N VAL A 140 11.50 19.03 -7.66
CA VAL A 140 10.55 17.97 -8.06
C VAL A 140 10.34 16.97 -6.94
N LYS A 141 11.41 16.50 -6.30
CA LYS A 141 11.35 15.59 -5.15
C LYS A 141 10.54 16.19 -4.00
N ARG A 142 10.72 17.50 -3.72
CA ARG A 142 9.91 18.19 -2.70
C ARG A 142 8.42 18.23 -3.06
N ASN A 143 8.09 18.43 -4.33
CA ASN A 143 6.70 18.39 -4.79
C ASN A 143 6.11 16.97 -4.71
N PHE A 144 6.89 15.94 -5.02
CA PHE A 144 6.50 14.54 -4.81
C PHE A 144 6.17 14.29 -3.32
N ASP A 145 7.08 14.64 -2.41
CA ASP A 145 6.83 14.48 -0.96
C ASP A 145 5.57 15.24 -0.51
N LYS A 146 5.37 16.47 -1.02
CA LYS A 146 4.18 17.29 -0.75
C LYS A 146 2.91 16.63 -1.30
N CYS A 147 2.97 16.02 -2.48
CA CYS A 147 1.86 15.28 -3.07
C CYS A 147 1.45 14.11 -2.18
N ILE A 148 2.41 13.28 -1.74
CA ILE A 148 2.14 12.14 -0.84
C ILE A 148 1.53 12.61 0.48
N LEU A 149 2.06 13.67 1.08
CA LEU A 149 1.49 14.25 2.30
C LEU A 149 0.08 14.83 2.08
N GLY A 150 -0.17 15.41 0.89
CA GLY A 150 -1.48 15.91 0.50
C GLY A 150 -2.51 14.79 0.44
N GLN A 151 -2.15 13.64 -0.17
CA GLN A 151 -3.00 12.46 -0.20
C GLN A 151 -3.35 12.00 1.22
N ILE A 152 -2.36 11.84 2.10
CA ILE A 152 -2.59 11.42 3.50
C ILE A 152 -3.56 12.36 4.23
N ARG A 153 -3.38 13.68 4.10
CA ARG A 153 -4.27 14.67 4.73
C ARG A 153 -5.70 14.57 4.22
N GLN A 154 -5.89 14.35 2.92
CA GLN A 154 -7.22 14.17 2.36
C GLN A 154 -7.94 12.96 2.97
N MET A 155 -7.21 11.86 3.24
CA MET A 155 -7.78 10.69 3.92
C MET A 155 -8.23 11.01 5.35
N GLU A 156 -7.43 11.78 6.09
CA GLU A 156 -7.71 12.17 7.48
C GLU A 156 -8.94 13.10 7.61
N GLU A 157 -9.17 13.93 6.60
CA GLU A 157 -10.26 14.90 6.53
C GLU A 157 -11.60 14.29 6.11
N VAL A 158 -11.61 13.04 5.59
CA VAL A 158 -12.85 12.36 5.21
C VAL A 158 -13.77 12.23 6.42
N LYS A 159 -15.00 12.72 6.25
CA LYS A 159 -16.10 12.57 7.21
C LYS A 159 -17.22 11.81 6.56
N ILE A 160 -17.68 10.77 7.22
CA ILE A 160 -18.77 9.95 6.73
C ILE A 160 -20.08 10.41 7.34
N PRO A 161 -21.14 10.58 6.54
CA PRO A 161 -22.45 10.90 7.08
C PRO A 161 -22.92 9.77 8.01
N LYS A 162 -23.19 10.10 9.28
CA LYS A 162 -23.60 9.13 10.32
C LYS A 162 -24.81 8.26 9.94
N LYS A 163 -25.67 8.75 9.04
CA LYS A 163 -26.91 8.08 8.60
C LYS A 163 -26.76 7.25 7.32
N SER A 164 -25.60 7.25 6.70
CA SER A 164 -25.35 6.56 5.43
C SER A 164 -24.76 5.17 5.68
N LYS A 165 -25.08 4.23 4.78
CA LYS A 165 -24.39 2.95 4.73
C LYS A 165 -22.95 3.23 4.30
N VAL A 166 -22.02 2.59 4.97
CA VAL A 166 -20.59 2.63 4.65
C VAL A 166 -20.27 1.39 3.83
N GLY A 167 -19.70 1.58 2.64
CA GLY A 167 -19.14 0.53 1.79
C GLY A 167 -17.64 0.73 1.66
N ILE A 168 -17.10 0.54 0.45
CA ILE A 168 -15.70 0.85 0.15
C ILE A 168 -15.45 2.36 0.28
N LEU A 169 -14.41 2.71 1.03
CA LEU A 169 -14.13 4.09 1.36
C LEU A 169 -13.44 4.80 0.19
N PRO A 170 -13.79 6.07 -0.11
CA PRO A 170 -13.22 6.77 -1.25
C PRO A 170 -11.69 6.82 -1.23
N PHE A 171 -11.07 6.93 -0.06
CA PHE A 171 -9.62 6.94 0.06
C PHE A 171 -8.95 5.57 -0.12
N VAL A 172 -9.71 4.47 0.04
CA VAL A 172 -9.24 3.12 -0.27
C VAL A 172 -9.17 2.94 -1.78
N THR A 173 -10.23 3.32 -2.51
CA THR A 173 -10.23 3.33 -3.98
C THR A 173 -9.20 4.31 -4.54
N ALA A 174 -9.07 5.51 -3.97
CA ALA A 174 -8.05 6.48 -4.40
C ALA A 174 -6.62 5.96 -4.19
N PHE A 175 -6.37 5.15 -3.15
CA PHE A 175 -5.08 4.48 -2.97
C PHE A 175 -4.83 3.43 -4.07
N GLU A 176 -5.84 2.65 -4.46
CA GLU A 176 -5.75 1.72 -5.60
C GLU A 176 -5.40 2.45 -6.89
N GLU A 177 -6.15 3.50 -7.24
CA GLU A 177 -5.92 4.32 -8.45
C GLU A 177 -4.51 4.93 -8.45
N PHE A 178 -4.09 5.50 -7.31
CA PHE A 178 -2.73 6.02 -7.14
C PHE A 178 -1.68 4.93 -7.34
N ALA A 179 -1.89 3.75 -6.76
CA ALA A 179 -0.95 2.66 -6.85
C ALA A 179 -0.81 2.15 -8.30
N GLU A 180 -1.91 1.99 -9.03
CA GLU A 180 -1.89 1.62 -10.45
C GLU A 180 -1.11 2.61 -11.32
N LEU A 181 -1.37 3.90 -11.12
CA LEU A 181 -0.67 4.96 -11.81
C LEU A 181 0.83 4.94 -11.48
N ALA A 182 1.17 4.88 -10.20
CA ALA A 182 2.55 4.91 -9.74
C ALA A 182 3.34 3.67 -10.19
N GLU A 183 2.75 2.46 -10.16
CA GLU A 183 3.39 1.25 -10.69
C GLU A 183 3.64 1.32 -12.20
N THR A 184 2.79 2.04 -12.93
CA THR A 184 2.99 2.29 -14.36
C THR A 184 4.17 3.25 -14.59
N ILE A 185 4.23 4.34 -13.82
CA ILE A 185 5.26 5.38 -13.96
C ILE A 185 6.64 4.91 -13.52
N PHE A 186 6.72 4.21 -12.38
CA PHE A 186 7.98 3.81 -11.75
C PHE A 186 8.47 2.44 -12.21
N ARG A 187 7.88 1.87 -13.27
CA ARG A 187 8.33 0.60 -13.83
C ARG A 187 9.81 0.71 -14.24
N ASN A 188 10.68 -0.02 -13.54
CA ASN A 188 12.13 0.00 -13.70
C ASN A 188 12.80 1.37 -13.47
N ALA A 189 12.13 2.29 -12.75
CA ALA A 189 12.70 3.60 -12.46
C ALA A 189 13.76 3.53 -11.34
N GLU A 190 14.86 4.26 -11.50
CA GLU A 190 15.95 4.33 -10.50
C GLU A 190 15.47 4.86 -9.13
N ARG A 191 14.45 5.72 -9.14
CA ARG A 191 13.86 6.31 -7.93
C ARG A 191 12.80 5.44 -7.26
N ARG A 192 12.73 4.14 -7.57
CA ARG A 192 11.76 3.22 -6.98
C ARG A 192 11.76 3.26 -5.44
N GLY A 193 12.94 3.41 -4.82
CA GLY A 193 13.05 3.49 -3.37
C GLY A 193 12.35 4.71 -2.72
N ASP A 194 12.12 5.80 -3.45
CA ASP A 194 11.32 6.92 -2.96
C ASP A 194 9.83 6.59 -2.98
N LEU A 195 9.36 5.90 -4.02
CA LEU A 195 7.98 5.40 -4.12
C LEU A 195 7.69 4.35 -3.03
N ASP A 196 8.60 3.40 -2.80
CA ASP A 196 8.42 2.38 -1.76
C ASP A 196 8.26 3.01 -0.36
N LYS A 197 9.05 4.06 -0.05
CA LYS A 197 8.89 4.83 1.20
C LYS A 197 7.55 5.58 1.26
N ALA A 198 7.06 6.08 0.14
CA ALA A 198 5.76 6.74 0.06
C ALA A 198 4.62 5.73 0.28
N TYR A 199 4.69 4.55 -0.34
CA TYR A 199 3.71 3.48 -0.17
C TYR A 199 3.53 3.08 1.28
N VAL A 200 4.63 2.85 2.01
CA VAL A 200 4.57 2.49 3.43
C VAL A 200 3.85 3.56 4.28
N LYS A 201 4.00 4.84 3.93
CA LYS A 201 3.28 5.94 4.62
C LYS A 201 1.80 5.96 4.25
N LEU A 202 1.49 5.86 2.96
CA LEU A 202 0.13 5.90 2.44
C LEU A 202 -0.72 4.74 2.98
N ILE A 203 -0.23 3.51 2.89
CA ILE A 203 -1.00 2.34 3.33
C ILE A 203 -1.29 2.36 4.84
N LYS A 204 -0.34 2.85 5.64
CA LYS A 204 -0.55 3.05 7.09
C LYS A 204 -1.64 4.07 7.36
N ALA A 205 -1.64 5.19 6.62
CA ALA A 205 -2.69 6.19 6.72
C ALA A 205 -4.06 5.62 6.31
N VAL A 206 -4.11 4.81 5.24
CA VAL A 206 -5.33 4.10 4.82
C VAL A 206 -5.84 3.21 5.96
N PHE A 207 -5.01 2.35 6.55
CA PHE A 207 -5.43 1.41 7.61
C PHE A 207 -5.99 2.15 8.82
N VAL A 208 -5.28 3.16 9.30
CA VAL A 208 -5.70 3.98 10.44
C VAL A 208 -7.05 4.65 10.18
N ASN A 209 -7.27 5.18 8.97
CA ASN A 209 -8.51 5.85 8.64
C ASN A 209 -9.67 4.88 8.39
N VAL A 210 -9.44 3.67 7.86
CA VAL A 210 -10.47 2.60 7.81
C VAL A 210 -10.93 2.28 9.23
N GLU A 211 -10.00 2.08 10.17
CA GLU A 211 -10.33 1.78 11.57
C GLU A 211 -11.10 2.92 12.25
N LYS A 212 -10.65 4.16 12.06
CA LYS A 212 -11.35 5.35 12.57
C LYS A 212 -12.79 5.39 12.08
N VAL A 213 -13.00 5.23 10.78
CA VAL A 213 -14.31 5.22 10.15
C VAL A 213 -15.18 4.08 10.67
N ALA A 214 -14.63 2.87 10.77
CA ALA A 214 -15.36 1.71 11.26
C ALA A 214 -15.85 1.93 12.70
N ASN A 215 -15.06 2.58 13.55
CA ASN A 215 -15.43 2.93 14.92
C ASN A 215 -16.48 4.05 15.00
N GLU A 216 -16.54 4.94 14.01
CA GLU A 216 -17.52 6.03 13.95
C GLU A 216 -18.84 5.63 13.25
N SER A 217 -18.85 4.49 12.55
CA SER A 217 -20.00 3.99 11.81
C SER A 217 -21.15 3.62 12.73
N GLN A 218 -22.35 4.15 12.44
CA GLN A 218 -23.58 3.85 13.18
C GLN A 218 -24.53 2.92 12.43
N LYS A 219 -24.52 2.98 11.09
CA LYS A 219 -25.48 2.25 10.24
C LYS A 219 -24.96 0.93 9.72
N THR A 220 -23.67 0.88 9.37
CA THR A 220 -23.00 -0.37 8.98
C THR A 220 -22.23 -0.90 10.20
N PRO A 221 -22.36 -2.18 10.57
CA PRO A 221 -21.60 -2.76 11.66
C PRO A 221 -20.09 -2.55 11.45
N ARG A 222 -19.36 -2.28 12.54
CA ARG A 222 -17.91 -2.05 12.53
C ARG A 222 -17.16 -3.15 11.77
N ASP A 223 -17.47 -4.41 12.08
CA ASP A 223 -16.79 -5.56 11.47
C ASP A 223 -17.07 -5.68 9.97
N VAL A 224 -18.23 -5.25 9.49
CA VAL A 224 -18.52 -5.20 8.05
C VAL A 224 -17.66 -4.15 7.36
N VAL A 225 -17.57 -2.93 7.92
CA VAL A 225 -16.72 -1.87 7.36
C VAL A 225 -15.27 -2.30 7.28
N MET A 226 -14.76 -2.91 8.35
CA MET A 226 -13.41 -3.45 8.40
C MET A 226 -13.23 -4.58 7.37
N MET A 227 -14.12 -5.57 7.36
CA MET A 227 -14.05 -6.73 6.47
C MET A 227 -14.00 -6.31 4.99
N GLU A 228 -14.95 -5.49 4.53
CA GLU A 228 -15.04 -5.11 3.11
C GLU A 228 -13.82 -4.30 2.66
N ASN A 229 -13.43 -3.29 3.44
CA ASN A 229 -12.31 -2.43 3.07
C ASN A 229 -10.96 -3.16 3.14
N PHE A 230 -10.73 -4.02 4.14
CA PHE A 230 -9.50 -4.82 4.18
C PHE A 230 -9.48 -5.94 3.15
N HIS A 231 -10.63 -6.46 2.72
CA HIS A 231 -10.72 -7.36 1.58
C HIS A 231 -10.27 -6.67 0.29
N HIS A 232 -10.83 -5.49 0.01
CA HIS A 232 -10.49 -4.69 -1.16
C HIS A 232 -8.99 -4.36 -1.20
N ILE A 233 -8.44 -3.84 -0.09
CA ILE A 233 -6.99 -3.57 0.05
C ILE A 233 -6.16 -4.82 -0.23
N PHE A 234 -6.53 -5.97 0.34
CA PHE A 234 -5.83 -7.23 0.12
C PHE A 234 -5.88 -7.65 -1.36
N SER A 235 -7.03 -7.51 -2.02
CA SER A 235 -7.21 -7.79 -3.44
C SER A 235 -6.29 -6.90 -4.30
N THR A 236 -6.30 -5.59 -4.05
CA THR A 236 -5.45 -4.60 -4.73
C THR A 236 -3.98 -4.93 -4.58
N LEU A 237 -3.49 -5.15 -3.35
CA LEU A 237 -2.07 -5.48 -3.10
C LEU A 237 -1.67 -6.83 -3.70
N SER A 238 -2.59 -7.80 -3.75
CA SER A 238 -2.36 -9.10 -4.37
C SER A 238 -2.27 -9.02 -5.89
N ARG A 239 -3.10 -8.17 -6.50
CA ARG A 239 -3.13 -7.93 -7.94
C ARG A 239 -1.91 -7.16 -8.42
N LEU A 240 -1.56 -6.06 -7.72
CA LEU A 240 -0.44 -5.19 -8.08
C LEU A 240 0.94 -5.78 -7.73
N LYS A 241 1.01 -6.68 -6.74
CA LYS A 241 2.25 -7.37 -6.32
C LYS A 241 3.37 -6.41 -5.94
N ILE A 242 3.03 -5.38 -5.16
CA ILE A 242 3.98 -4.37 -4.67
C ILE A 242 4.83 -4.97 -3.55
N SER A 243 6.07 -5.37 -3.87
CA SER A 243 6.94 -6.13 -2.95
C SER A 243 7.20 -5.43 -1.62
N CYS A 244 7.34 -4.10 -1.61
CA CYS A 244 7.59 -3.36 -0.37
C CYS A 244 6.38 -3.34 0.59
N LEU A 245 5.21 -3.81 0.15
CA LEU A 245 3.97 -3.87 0.93
C LEU A 245 3.54 -5.31 1.27
N ASP A 246 4.44 -6.30 1.16
CA ASP A 246 4.11 -7.70 1.45
C ASP A 246 3.73 -7.97 2.92
N ALA A 247 4.22 -7.15 3.85
CA ALA A 247 3.80 -7.21 5.25
C ALA A 247 2.37 -6.70 5.41
N GLU A 248 2.08 -5.53 4.85
CA GLU A 248 0.77 -4.89 4.90
C GLU A 248 -0.29 -5.69 4.14
N LYS A 249 0.07 -6.37 3.05
CA LYS A 249 -0.80 -7.33 2.36
C LYS A 249 -1.23 -8.48 3.28
N ARG A 250 -0.30 -9.04 4.05
CA ARG A 250 -0.60 -10.11 5.02
C ARG A 250 -1.45 -9.60 6.17
N GLU A 251 -1.15 -8.39 6.66
CA GLU A 251 -1.94 -7.73 7.69
C GLU A 251 -3.38 -7.45 7.22
N ALA A 252 -3.57 -6.94 6.00
CA ALA A 252 -4.89 -6.72 5.41
C ALA A 252 -5.69 -8.03 5.31
N LYS A 253 -5.06 -9.11 4.85
CA LYS A 253 -5.69 -10.44 4.83
C LYS A 253 -6.11 -10.91 6.21
N HIS A 254 -5.26 -10.70 7.21
CA HIS A 254 -5.54 -11.08 8.59
C HIS A 254 -6.72 -10.28 9.14
N LYS A 255 -6.70 -8.95 9.05
CA LYS A 255 -7.81 -8.07 9.48
C LYS A 255 -9.13 -8.41 8.76
N TYR A 256 -9.09 -8.66 7.45
CA TYR A 256 -10.25 -9.13 6.70
C TYR A 256 -10.81 -10.43 7.29
N THR A 257 -9.96 -11.43 7.50
CA THR A 257 -10.39 -12.75 7.99
C THR A 257 -10.93 -12.66 9.42
N ASP A 258 -10.26 -11.91 10.30
CA ASP A 258 -10.65 -11.76 11.70
C ASP A 258 -11.99 -11.03 11.84
N HIS A 259 -12.21 -9.95 11.08
CA HIS A 259 -13.47 -9.22 11.12
C HIS A 259 -14.61 -9.98 10.41
N LEU A 260 -14.32 -10.77 9.36
CA LEU A 260 -15.29 -11.73 8.83
C LEU A 260 -15.74 -12.70 9.91
N GLN A 261 -14.81 -13.35 10.61
CA GLN A 261 -15.14 -14.31 11.67
C GLN A 261 -15.90 -13.65 12.84
N SER A 262 -15.47 -12.46 13.26
CA SER A 262 -16.14 -11.70 14.33
C SER A 262 -17.58 -11.36 13.97
N TYR A 263 -17.80 -10.89 12.74
CA TYR A 263 -19.13 -10.58 12.23
C TYR A 263 -20.02 -11.82 12.13
N VAL A 264 -19.47 -12.93 11.66
CA VAL A 264 -20.16 -14.22 11.56
C VAL A 264 -20.61 -14.72 12.93
N ILE A 265 -19.69 -14.78 13.91
CA ILE A 265 -19.98 -15.24 15.27
C ILE A 265 -21.05 -14.34 15.92
N TYR A 266 -20.87 -13.02 15.84
CA TYR A 266 -21.84 -12.07 16.41
C TYR A 266 -23.24 -12.22 15.79
N SER A 267 -23.29 -12.39 14.47
CA SER A 267 -24.55 -12.48 13.72
C SER A 267 -25.29 -13.79 13.96
N LEU A 268 -24.56 -14.91 14.07
CA LEU A 268 -25.11 -16.24 14.36
C LEU A 268 -25.50 -16.45 15.81
N GLY A 269 -24.96 -15.64 16.74
CA GLY A 269 -25.42 -15.63 18.12
C GLY A 269 -26.92 -15.33 18.27
N GLN A 270 -27.51 -14.58 17.33
CA GLN A 270 -28.91 -14.11 17.42
C GLN A 270 -29.94 -15.20 17.08
N PRO A 271 -29.84 -15.97 15.98
CA PRO A 271 -30.83 -17.01 15.66
C PRO A 271 -30.98 -18.13 16.69
N LEU A 272 -29.95 -18.39 17.52
CA LEU A 272 -29.93 -19.47 18.52
C LEU A 272 -29.71 -18.94 19.95
N GLU A 273 -30.05 -17.69 20.23
CA GLU A 273 -29.68 -16.96 21.46
C GLU A 273 -29.93 -17.74 22.76
N LYS A 274 -31.12 -18.32 22.95
CA LYS A 274 -31.43 -19.07 24.18
C LYS A 274 -30.68 -20.40 24.28
N LEU A 275 -30.40 -21.03 23.13
CA LEU A 275 -29.62 -22.26 23.08
C LEU A 275 -28.15 -21.98 23.43
N ASN A 276 -27.59 -20.91 22.83
CA ASN A 276 -26.27 -20.38 23.19
C ASN A 276 -26.18 -20.11 24.69
N HIS A 277 -27.12 -19.33 25.25
CA HIS A 277 -27.11 -18.98 26.67
C HIS A 277 -27.22 -20.20 27.60
N PHE A 278 -28.01 -21.21 27.23
CA PHE A 278 -28.12 -22.44 28.00
C PHE A 278 -26.78 -23.18 28.05
N PHE A 279 -26.13 -23.37 26.90
CA PHE A 279 -24.86 -24.11 26.83
C PHE A 279 -23.67 -23.33 27.37
N GLU A 280 -23.61 -22.00 27.22
CA GLU A 280 -22.66 -21.15 27.94
C GLU A 280 -22.78 -21.33 29.46
N GLY A 281 -24.01 -21.45 29.97
CA GLY A 281 -24.28 -21.74 31.37
C GLY A 281 -23.82 -23.13 31.81
N VAL A 282 -24.00 -24.15 30.95
CA VAL A 282 -23.46 -25.51 31.16
C VAL A 282 -21.94 -25.48 31.25
N GLU A 283 -21.27 -24.86 30.28
CA GLU A 283 -19.81 -24.74 30.25
C GLU A 283 -19.28 -23.98 31.48
N ALA A 284 -19.96 -22.91 31.89
CA ALA A 284 -19.59 -22.17 33.10
C ALA A 284 -19.67 -23.03 34.36
N ARG A 285 -20.63 -23.96 34.46
CA ARG A 285 -20.71 -24.91 35.58
C ARG A 285 -19.60 -25.94 35.55
N VAL A 286 -19.30 -26.49 34.38
CA VAL A 286 -18.16 -27.41 34.20
C VAL A 286 -16.85 -26.72 34.57
N ALA A 287 -16.65 -25.47 34.13
CA ALA A 287 -15.48 -24.66 34.48
C ALA A 287 -15.37 -24.35 35.99
N GLN A 288 -16.50 -24.32 36.71
CA GLN A 288 -16.54 -24.19 38.17
C GLN A 288 -16.24 -25.50 38.92
N GLY A 289 -15.93 -26.59 38.21
CA GLY A 289 -15.55 -27.87 38.78
C GLY A 289 -16.71 -28.86 38.96
N VAL A 290 -17.90 -28.56 38.43
CA VAL A 290 -18.99 -29.55 38.35
C VAL A 290 -18.58 -30.62 37.34
N ARG A 291 -18.67 -31.89 37.72
CA ARG A 291 -18.38 -32.99 36.79
C ARG A 291 -19.41 -33.00 35.66
N GLU A 292 -18.98 -33.33 34.45
CA GLU A 292 -19.85 -33.28 33.26
C GLU A 292 -21.12 -34.12 33.47
N GLU A 293 -20.98 -35.34 34.01
CA GLU A 293 -22.11 -36.22 34.33
C GLU A 293 -23.07 -35.67 35.41
N GLU A 294 -22.62 -34.72 36.22
CA GLU A 294 -23.40 -34.12 37.30
C GLU A 294 -24.18 -32.87 36.88
N VAL A 295 -23.86 -32.27 35.72
CA VAL A 295 -24.55 -31.09 35.19
C VAL A 295 -26.06 -31.34 35.11
N SER A 296 -26.47 -32.56 34.73
CA SER A 296 -27.88 -32.92 34.61
C SER A 296 -28.70 -32.86 35.91
N TYR A 297 -28.03 -32.76 37.08
CA TYR A 297 -28.67 -32.56 38.38
C TYR A 297 -28.74 -31.09 38.82
N GLN A 298 -28.08 -30.18 38.09
CA GLN A 298 -28.14 -28.74 38.37
C GLN A 298 -29.53 -28.21 37.98
N LEU A 299 -30.23 -27.55 38.92
CA LEU A 299 -31.63 -27.15 38.74
C LEU A 299 -31.86 -26.31 37.46
N ALA A 300 -30.94 -25.40 37.13
CA ALA A 300 -31.04 -24.53 35.95
C ALA A 300 -30.63 -25.22 34.63
N PHE A 301 -29.95 -26.36 34.69
CA PHE A 301 -29.37 -27.06 33.54
C PHE A 301 -29.75 -28.54 33.53
N ASN A 302 -30.89 -28.91 34.11
CA ASN A 302 -31.32 -30.30 34.15
C ASN A 302 -31.86 -30.77 32.79
N LYS A 303 -32.14 -32.08 32.67
CA LYS A 303 -32.67 -32.70 31.43
C LYS A 303 -34.00 -32.08 30.96
N GLN A 304 -34.83 -31.59 31.88
CA GLN A 304 -36.11 -30.98 31.54
C GLN A 304 -35.93 -29.58 30.94
N GLU A 305 -35.06 -28.76 31.51
CA GLU A 305 -34.73 -27.44 30.96
C GLU A 305 -34.03 -27.56 29.61
N LEU A 306 -33.11 -28.53 29.43
CA LEU A 306 -32.50 -28.80 28.11
C LEU A 306 -33.56 -29.12 27.06
N ARG A 307 -34.50 -30.04 27.34
CA ARG A 307 -35.60 -30.37 26.41
C ARG A 307 -36.48 -29.16 26.11
N LYS A 308 -36.70 -28.30 27.09
CA LYS A 308 -37.50 -27.09 26.93
C LYS A 308 -36.83 -26.11 25.97
N VAL A 309 -35.53 -25.84 26.15
CA VAL A 309 -34.77 -24.93 25.28
C VAL A 309 -34.68 -25.48 23.85
N ILE A 310 -34.41 -26.78 23.66
CA ILE A 310 -34.35 -27.39 22.32
C ILE A 310 -35.69 -27.25 21.57
N LYS A 311 -36.83 -27.45 22.26
CA LYS A 311 -38.17 -27.33 21.67
C LYS A 311 -38.51 -25.93 21.18
N GLU A 312 -37.78 -24.90 21.60
CA GLU A 312 -37.97 -23.54 21.10
C GLU A 312 -37.35 -23.33 19.71
N TYR A 313 -36.50 -24.26 19.25
CA TYR A 313 -35.79 -24.20 17.97
C TYR A 313 -36.10 -25.41 17.06
N PRO A 314 -37.38 -25.66 16.72
CA PRO A 314 -37.69 -26.64 15.69
C PRO A 314 -37.07 -26.18 14.35
N GLY A 315 -36.76 -27.13 13.46
CA GLY A 315 -36.06 -26.84 12.20
C GLY A 315 -36.69 -25.72 11.36
N LYS A 316 -38.03 -25.57 11.40
CA LYS A 316 -38.75 -24.47 10.74
C LYS A 316 -38.42 -23.09 11.30
N GLU A 317 -38.33 -22.95 12.63
CA GLU A 317 -37.97 -21.66 13.25
C GLU A 317 -36.49 -21.35 13.02
N VAL A 318 -35.61 -22.36 13.04
CA VAL A 318 -34.19 -22.20 12.69
C VAL A 318 -34.05 -21.70 11.25
N LYS A 319 -34.71 -22.35 10.28
CA LYS A 319 -34.70 -21.92 8.87
C LYS A 319 -35.20 -20.48 8.71
N LYS A 320 -36.27 -20.10 9.41
CA LYS A 320 -36.81 -18.73 9.39
C LYS A 320 -35.84 -17.72 10.00
N GLY A 321 -35.14 -18.09 11.08
CA GLY A 321 -34.08 -17.28 11.68
C GLY A 321 -32.92 -17.04 10.70
N LEU A 322 -32.49 -18.09 9.99
CA LEU A 322 -31.45 -18.01 8.97
C LEU A 322 -31.87 -17.16 7.76
N ASP A 323 -33.12 -17.27 7.30
CA ASP A 323 -33.66 -16.45 6.19
C ASP A 323 -33.67 -14.94 6.53
N ASN A 324 -34.09 -14.60 7.75
CA ASN A 324 -34.03 -13.23 8.24
C ASN A 324 -32.58 -12.73 8.38
N LEU A 325 -31.68 -13.62 8.81
CA LEU A 325 -30.26 -13.29 8.93
C LEU A 325 -29.66 -13.01 7.55
N TYR A 326 -29.96 -13.83 6.55
CA TYR A 326 -29.50 -13.64 5.16
C TYR A 326 -29.87 -12.24 4.66
N LYS A 327 -31.14 -11.85 4.77
CA LYS A 327 -31.64 -10.51 4.38
C LYS A 327 -30.95 -9.38 5.14
N LYS A 328 -30.61 -9.60 6.42
CA LYS A 328 -29.89 -8.62 7.25
C LYS A 328 -28.44 -8.46 6.79
N VAL A 329 -27.77 -9.57 6.47
CA VAL A 329 -26.40 -9.57 5.94
C VAL A 329 -26.34 -8.87 4.60
N ASP A 330 -27.21 -9.25 3.66
CA ASP A 330 -27.35 -8.64 2.35
C ASP A 330 -27.51 -7.10 2.45
N LYS A 331 -28.39 -6.65 3.36
CA LYS A 331 -28.56 -5.21 3.61
C LYS A 331 -27.31 -4.52 4.16
N HIS A 332 -26.47 -5.20 4.94
CA HIS A 332 -25.25 -4.63 5.50
C HIS A 332 -24.10 -4.54 4.49
N LEU A 333 -23.96 -5.51 3.57
CA LEU A 333 -22.84 -5.61 2.64
C LEU A 333 -23.01 -4.74 1.41
N CYS A 334 -21.95 -4.10 0.92
CA CYS A 334 -21.96 -3.40 -0.36
C CYS A 334 -21.92 -4.39 -1.55
N GLU A 335 -22.44 -3.95 -2.70
CA GLU A 335 -22.54 -4.81 -3.90
C GLU A 335 -21.17 -4.98 -4.60
N GLU A 336 -20.27 -3.99 -4.47
CA GLU A 336 -19.02 -3.90 -5.23
C GLU A 336 -18.09 -5.12 -5.04
N GLU A 337 -17.97 -5.64 -3.82
CA GLU A 337 -17.06 -6.76 -3.52
C GLU A 337 -17.70 -8.15 -3.67
N SER A 338 -19.03 -8.23 -3.89
CA SER A 338 -19.75 -9.50 -4.03
C SER A 338 -19.48 -10.52 -2.88
N LEU A 339 -19.26 -10.03 -1.66
CA LEU A 339 -18.86 -10.86 -0.51
C LEU A 339 -19.99 -11.66 0.13
N LEU A 340 -21.24 -11.44 -0.28
CA LEU A 340 -22.41 -12.08 0.33
C LEU A 340 -22.29 -13.60 0.36
N GLN A 341 -21.87 -14.22 -0.75
CA GLN A 341 -21.70 -15.68 -0.82
C GLN A 341 -20.58 -16.17 0.11
N VAL A 342 -19.48 -15.43 0.21
CA VAL A 342 -18.33 -15.77 1.07
C VAL A 342 -18.74 -15.69 2.54
N VAL A 343 -19.44 -14.62 2.92
CA VAL A 343 -19.96 -14.45 4.28
C VAL A 343 -20.98 -15.53 4.60
N TRP A 344 -21.90 -15.83 3.67
CA TRP A 344 -22.93 -16.85 3.87
C TRP A 344 -22.34 -18.25 4.03
N HIS A 345 -21.32 -18.59 3.24
CA HIS A 345 -20.59 -19.84 3.40
C HIS A 345 -19.88 -19.91 4.75
N SER A 346 -19.21 -18.84 5.17
CA SER A 346 -18.59 -18.79 6.51
C SER A 346 -19.61 -18.90 7.63
N MET A 347 -20.82 -18.36 7.45
CA MET A 347 -21.92 -18.53 8.41
C MET A 347 -22.41 -19.97 8.47
N GLN A 348 -22.47 -20.67 7.34
CA GLN A 348 -22.82 -22.09 7.31
C GLN A 348 -21.81 -22.92 8.13
N ASP A 349 -20.51 -22.69 7.90
CA ASP A 349 -19.45 -23.44 8.57
C ASP A 349 -19.46 -23.20 10.09
N GLU A 350 -19.63 -21.95 10.52
CA GLU A 350 -19.70 -21.62 11.94
C GLU A 350 -20.99 -22.16 12.59
N PHE A 351 -22.13 -22.13 11.89
CA PHE A 351 -23.37 -22.73 12.40
C PHE A 351 -23.22 -24.24 12.59
N ILE A 352 -22.60 -24.93 11.63
CA ILE A 352 -22.32 -26.37 11.73
C ILE A 352 -21.36 -26.65 12.90
N ARG A 353 -20.36 -25.79 13.10
CA ARG A 353 -19.43 -25.90 14.24
C ARG A 353 -20.16 -25.75 15.57
N GLN A 354 -21.02 -24.74 15.72
CA GLN A 354 -21.85 -24.54 16.92
C GLN A 354 -22.79 -25.72 17.16
N TYR A 355 -23.45 -26.23 16.11
CA TYR A 355 -24.29 -27.42 16.20
C TYR A 355 -23.52 -28.63 16.76
N LYS A 356 -22.33 -28.91 16.20
CA LYS A 356 -21.48 -30.02 16.67
C LYS A 356 -21.04 -29.84 18.12
N HIS A 357 -20.75 -28.60 18.50
CA HIS A 357 -20.40 -28.24 19.88
C HIS A 357 -21.54 -28.53 20.86
N PHE A 358 -22.78 -28.18 20.50
CA PHE A 358 -23.95 -28.48 21.32
C PHE A 358 -24.21 -29.98 21.44
N GLU A 359 -24.16 -30.72 20.33
CA GLU A 359 -24.32 -32.19 20.36
C GLU A 359 -23.23 -32.85 21.23
N ASP A 360 -21.99 -32.38 21.19
CA ASP A 360 -20.91 -32.85 22.06
C ASP A 360 -21.20 -32.57 23.55
N LEU A 361 -21.63 -31.34 23.89
CA LEU A 361 -22.03 -30.98 25.24
C LEU A 361 -23.22 -31.81 25.73
N ILE A 362 -24.21 -32.08 24.87
CA ILE A 362 -25.34 -32.96 25.20
C ILE A 362 -24.84 -34.37 25.51
N GLY A 363 -23.95 -34.91 24.66
CA GLY A 363 -23.37 -36.23 24.83
C GLY A 363 -22.60 -36.40 26.14
N ARG A 364 -21.78 -35.39 26.51
CA ARG A 364 -20.97 -35.40 27.73
C ARG A 364 -21.78 -35.12 29.00
N CYS A 365 -22.64 -34.10 28.98
CA CYS A 365 -23.32 -33.61 30.18
C CYS A 365 -24.66 -34.31 30.47
N TYR A 366 -25.24 -35.00 29.48
CA TYR A 366 -26.55 -35.65 29.61
C TYR A 366 -26.53 -37.09 29.08
N PRO A 367 -25.60 -37.95 29.56
CA PRO A 367 -25.45 -39.31 29.06
C PRO A 367 -26.72 -40.14 29.29
N GLY A 368 -27.04 -41.00 28.31
CA GLY A 368 -28.22 -41.88 28.36
C GLY A 368 -29.57 -41.15 28.38
N SER A 369 -29.61 -39.82 28.14
CA SER A 369 -30.85 -39.05 28.13
C SER A 369 -31.69 -39.24 26.86
N GLY A 370 -31.05 -39.67 25.76
CA GLY A 370 -31.67 -39.72 24.42
C GLY A 370 -32.14 -38.36 23.93
N ILE A 371 -31.59 -37.26 24.47
CA ILE A 371 -31.86 -35.90 24.00
C ILE A 371 -30.88 -35.62 22.86
N THR A 372 -31.40 -35.10 21.76
CA THR A 372 -30.64 -34.61 20.60
C THR A 372 -31.33 -33.35 20.08
N MET A 373 -30.64 -32.60 19.22
CA MET A 373 -31.26 -31.52 18.46
C MET A 373 -32.41 -32.05 17.56
N GLU A 374 -33.42 -31.20 17.29
CA GLU A 374 -34.60 -31.56 16.49
C GLU A 374 -34.36 -31.56 14.97
N PHE A 375 -33.19 -31.08 14.54
CA PHE A 375 -32.77 -31.01 13.15
C PHE A 375 -31.34 -31.54 13.04
N THR A 376 -30.96 -31.98 11.85
CA THR A 376 -29.66 -32.58 11.55
C THR A 376 -28.75 -31.61 10.80
N ILE A 377 -27.47 -31.96 10.67
CA ILE A 377 -26.53 -31.22 9.81
C ILE A 377 -27.01 -31.19 8.35
N GLN A 378 -27.63 -32.27 7.86
CA GLN A 378 -28.17 -32.32 6.50
C GLN A 378 -29.27 -31.28 6.31
N ASP A 379 -30.17 -31.16 7.29
CA ASP A 379 -31.21 -30.12 7.27
C ASP A 379 -30.59 -28.71 7.25
N VAL A 380 -29.54 -28.46 8.03
CA VAL A 380 -28.82 -27.18 8.03
C VAL A 380 -28.26 -26.86 6.64
N LEU A 381 -27.59 -27.82 5.98
CA LEU A 381 -27.06 -27.63 4.64
C LEU A 381 -28.18 -27.29 3.63
N GLU A 382 -29.33 -27.97 3.74
CA GLU A 382 -30.50 -27.69 2.92
C GLU A 382 -31.11 -26.31 3.21
N TYR A 383 -31.12 -25.87 4.47
CA TYR A 383 -31.57 -24.53 4.84
C TYR A 383 -30.69 -23.46 4.18
N PHE A 384 -29.37 -23.52 4.39
CA PHE A 384 -28.43 -22.55 3.82
C PHE A 384 -28.46 -22.53 2.29
N SER A 385 -28.52 -23.70 1.65
CA SER A 385 -28.62 -23.82 0.20
C SER A 385 -29.94 -23.28 -0.34
N SER A 386 -31.08 -23.63 0.27
CA SER A 386 -32.38 -23.17 -0.21
C SER A 386 -32.59 -21.67 -0.04
N ILE A 387 -32.08 -21.09 1.05
CA ILE A 387 -32.10 -19.63 1.27
C ILE A 387 -31.26 -18.93 0.20
N ALA A 388 -30.04 -19.39 -0.06
CA ALA A 388 -29.15 -18.81 -1.07
C ALA A 388 -29.69 -18.94 -2.50
N GLN A 389 -30.55 -19.93 -2.80
CA GLN A 389 -31.21 -20.08 -4.10
C GLN A 389 -32.48 -19.24 -4.25
N SER A 390 -33.08 -18.84 -3.13
CA SER A 390 -34.34 -18.07 -3.08
C SER A 390 -34.15 -16.56 -3.20
N HIS A 391 -32.90 -16.10 -3.12
CA HIS A 391 -32.44 -14.74 -3.23
C HIS A 391 -31.45 -14.65 -4.38
#